data_AF-A0A7K6KT84-F1
#
_entry.id   AF-A0A7K6KT84-F1
#
_cell.length_a   1.000
_cell.length_b   1.000
_cell.length_c   1.000
_cell.angle_alpha   90.00
_cell.angle_beta   90.00
_cell.angle_gamma   90.00
#
_symmetry.space_group_name_H-M   'P 1'
#
loop_
_entity.id
_entity.type
_entity.pdbx_description
1 polymer ?
#
loop_
_entity_poly.entity_id
_entity_poly.type
_entity_poly.pdbx_seq_one_letter_code
_entity_poly.pdbx_strand_id
1 'polypeptide(L)'
;QRMEPTGQFDMWRDYLGLAAMVAALLRDPAGLGNPSAPLGPLAPCAETAPCAGPAPCAGPVLCAETAPRAGLAPCSFCQHNGEAPGVYQSHSLRDAHGRLQCPVLRSYVCPQCGATQDHAHTRRFCPRTHHGYTSVYSRPVRARSRQGNTR
;
A
#
# COMPACT_ATOMS: atom_id res chain seq x y z
N GLN A 1 -12.53 -41.92 26.03
CA GLN A 1 -13.16 -41.01 25.04
C GLN A 1 -12.09 -40.03 24.60
N ARG A 2 -11.64 -40.14 23.35
CA ARG A 2 -10.52 -39.37 22.80
C ARG A 2 -11.09 -38.04 22.31
N MET A 3 -10.66 -36.92 22.90
CA MET A 3 -11.05 -35.59 22.43
C MET A 3 -10.21 -35.27 21.18
N GLU A 4 -10.89 -35.07 20.05
CA GLU A 4 -10.28 -34.65 18.79
C GLU A 4 -9.77 -33.20 18.91
N PRO A 5 -8.56 -32.87 18.41
CA PRO A 5 -8.05 -31.51 18.48
C PRO A 5 -8.89 -30.63 17.56
N THR A 6 -9.50 -29.59 18.13
CA THR A 6 -10.16 -28.54 17.36
C THR A 6 -9.20 -28.01 16.31
N GLY A 7 -9.65 -28.00 15.05
CA GLY A 7 -8.86 -27.64 13.88
C GLY A 7 -8.07 -26.36 14.11
N GLN A 8 -6.77 -26.44 13.82
CA GLN A 8 -5.86 -25.31 13.97
C GLN A 8 -6.31 -24.16 13.06
N PHE A 9 -6.67 -23.03 13.66
CA PHE A 9 -7.04 -21.81 12.94
C PHE A 9 -5.87 -21.38 12.05
N ASP A 10 -6.07 -21.45 10.73
CA ASP A 10 -5.08 -21.12 9.73
C ASP A 10 -5.38 -19.71 9.23
N MET A 11 -4.52 -18.76 9.60
CA MET A 11 -4.70 -17.34 9.27
C MET A 11 -4.95 -17.11 7.77
N TRP A 12 -4.31 -17.89 6.90
CA TRP A 12 -4.39 -17.70 5.47
C TRP A 12 -5.70 -18.26 4.90
N ARG A 13 -6.16 -19.39 5.44
CA ARG A 13 -7.42 -20.01 5.03
C ARG A 13 -8.64 -19.31 5.63
N ASP A 14 -8.60 -19.01 6.92
CA ASP A 14 -9.78 -18.62 7.70
C ASP A 14 -9.96 -17.11 7.79
N TYR A 15 -8.87 -16.32 7.83
CA TYR A 15 -8.96 -14.86 7.95
C TYR A 15 -8.88 -14.15 6.60
N LEU A 16 -7.99 -14.62 5.72
CA LEU A 16 -7.80 -14.02 4.39
C LEU A 16 -8.60 -14.72 3.29
N GLY A 17 -9.25 -15.84 3.59
CA GLY A 17 -10.11 -16.56 2.65
C GLY A 17 -9.37 -17.10 1.41
N LEU A 18 -8.04 -17.27 1.47
CA LEU A 18 -7.23 -17.66 0.30
C LEU A 18 -7.65 -19.00 -0.28
N ALA A 19 -8.15 -19.93 0.54
CA ALA A 19 -8.68 -21.20 0.08
C ALA A 19 -9.88 -21.03 -0.87
N ALA A 20 -10.77 -20.07 -0.59
CA ALA A 20 -11.91 -19.78 -1.46
C ALA A 20 -11.47 -19.09 -2.77
N MET A 21 -10.50 -18.17 -2.70
CA MET A 21 -9.96 -17.49 -3.88
C MET A 21 -9.26 -18.48 -4.83
N VAL A 22 -8.43 -19.37 -4.29
CA VAL A 22 -7.75 -20.42 -5.07
C VAL A 22 -8.78 -21.37 -5.69
N ALA A 23 -9.79 -21.80 -4.93
CA ALA A 23 -10.86 -22.65 -5.47
C ALA A 23 -11.65 -22.00 -6.62
N ALA A 24 -11.84 -20.68 -6.59
CA ALA A 24 -12.47 -19.94 -7.69
C ALA A 24 -11.61 -19.94 -8.96
N LEU A 25 -10.29 -19.70 -8.83
CA LEU A 25 -9.36 -19.72 -9.96
C LEU A 25 -9.20 -21.11 -10.59
N LEU A 26 -9.24 -22.17 -9.77
CA LEU A 26 -9.19 -23.56 -10.26
C LEU A 26 -10.49 -24.04 -10.92
N ARG A 27 -11.62 -23.36 -10.68
CA ARG A 27 -12.92 -23.67 -11.32
C ARG A 27 -13.07 -23.06 -12.71
N ASP A 28 -12.19 -22.15 -13.13
CA ASP A 28 -12.17 -21.56 -14.47
C ASP A 28 -10.87 -21.86 -15.25
N PRO A 29 -10.64 -23.12 -15.67
CA PRO A 29 -9.58 -23.43 -16.63
C PRO A 29 -10.02 -23.25 -18.11
N ALA A 30 -11.21 -22.72 -18.39
CA ALA A 30 -11.74 -22.60 -19.75
C ALA A 30 -12.50 -21.28 -19.99
N GLY A 31 -11.77 -20.20 -20.23
CA GLY A 31 -12.31 -18.88 -20.57
C GLY A 31 -11.68 -18.23 -21.82
N LEU A 32 -11.14 -19.02 -22.76
CA LEU A 32 -10.92 -18.59 -24.13
C LEU A 32 -12.14 -19.00 -24.97
N GLY A 33 -13.09 -18.08 -25.13
CA GLY A 33 -14.27 -18.32 -25.95
C GLY A 33 -15.14 -17.08 -26.06
N ASN A 34 -14.83 -16.21 -27.03
CA ASN A 34 -15.87 -15.38 -27.65
C ASN A 34 -16.87 -16.32 -28.31
N PRO A 35 -18.18 -16.08 -28.11
CA PRO A 35 -18.96 -15.63 -29.24
C PRO A 35 -19.91 -14.47 -28.88
N SER A 36 -19.89 -13.47 -29.75
CA SER A 36 -21.04 -12.77 -30.32
C SER A 36 -22.28 -12.52 -29.44
N ALA A 37 -22.55 -11.23 -29.26
CA ALA A 37 -23.78 -10.63 -28.76
C ALA A 37 -25.08 -11.24 -29.34
N PRO A 38 -26.21 -10.92 -28.70
CA PRO A 38 -27.17 -10.10 -29.42
C PRO A 38 -27.54 -8.83 -28.66
N LEU A 39 -27.42 -7.72 -29.38
CA LEU A 39 -28.08 -6.46 -29.10
C LEU A 39 -29.60 -6.72 -28.97
N GLY A 40 -30.16 -6.36 -27.82
CA GLY A 40 -31.59 -6.20 -27.60
C GLY A 40 -31.99 -4.71 -27.65
N PRO A 41 -33.27 -4.38 -27.92
CA PRO A 41 -33.62 -3.46 -29.01
C PRO A 41 -33.62 -1.96 -28.66
N LEU A 42 -33.23 -1.17 -29.65
CA LEU A 42 -33.56 0.25 -29.78
C LEU A 42 -35.01 0.42 -30.27
N ALA A 43 -35.76 1.39 -29.71
CA ALA A 43 -36.57 2.41 -30.41
C ALA A 43 -37.67 3.02 -29.49
N PRO A 44 -38.21 4.23 -29.76
CA PRO A 44 -37.72 5.30 -30.63
C PRO A 44 -37.73 6.71 -29.99
N CYS A 45 -37.05 7.60 -30.69
CA CYS A 45 -36.87 9.02 -30.45
C CYS A 45 -38.13 9.88 -30.68
N ALA A 46 -38.15 11.07 -30.07
CA ALA A 46 -38.68 12.30 -30.65
C ALA A 46 -37.57 13.35 -30.45
N GLU A 47 -36.72 13.59 -31.46
CA GLU A 47 -36.75 14.76 -32.36
C GLU A 47 -36.70 16.09 -31.57
N THR A 48 -35.66 16.91 -31.66
CA THR A 48 -35.19 17.55 -32.91
C THR A 48 -33.67 17.85 -32.89
N ALA A 49 -32.99 17.53 -34.00
CA ALA A 49 -31.63 17.95 -34.38
C ALA A 49 -31.63 19.38 -35.01
N PRO A 50 -30.56 19.88 -35.68
CA PRO A 50 -29.12 19.56 -35.70
C PRO A 50 -28.23 20.84 -35.50
N CYS A 51 -26.91 20.74 -35.46
CA CYS A 51 -25.99 21.23 -36.52
C CYS A 51 -24.56 20.73 -36.21
N ALA A 52 -24.00 19.86 -37.07
CA ALA A 52 -23.02 20.17 -38.12
C ALA A 52 -21.54 20.11 -37.62
N GLY A 53 -20.78 19.09 -38.07
CA GLY A 53 -19.32 18.96 -37.88
C GLY A 53 -18.51 19.80 -38.90
N PRO A 54 -17.21 19.51 -39.21
CA PRO A 54 -16.30 18.45 -38.72
C PRO A 54 -14.82 18.86 -38.41
N ALA A 55 -14.14 18.07 -37.55
CA ALA A 55 -12.70 17.68 -37.48
C ALA A 55 -11.54 18.75 -37.47
N PRO A 56 -10.25 18.35 -37.33
CA PRO A 56 -9.49 18.06 -36.09
C PRO A 56 -8.26 19.00 -35.90
N CYS A 57 -7.53 18.91 -34.77
CA CYS A 57 -6.04 18.93 -34.67
C CYS A 57 -5.51 19.34 -33.26
N ALA A 58 -4.44 18.64 -32.85
CA ALA A 58 -3.34 19.03 -31.96
C ALA A 58 -3.57 19.11 -30.43
N GLY A 59 -3.01 18.13 -29.69
CA GLY A 59 -2.76 18.20 -28.22
C GLY A 59 -1.45 18.97 -27.89
N PRO A 60 -0.71 18.69 -26.78
CA PRO A 60 -0.99 17.95 -25.52
C PRO A 60 -0.88 18.92 -24.30
N VAL A 61 -1.09 18.60 -23.01
CA VAL A 61 -0.21 17.88 -22.07
C VAL A 61 -0.96 17.74 -20.72
N LEU A 62 -1.38 16.53 -20.37
CA LEU A 62 -1.61 16.14 -18.96
C LEU A 62 -0.95 14.78 -18.72
N CYS A 63 0.35 14.72 -19.01
CA CYS A 63 1.24 13.74 -18.42
C CYS A 63 2.19 14.53 -17.54
N ALA A 64 1.90 14.62 -16.24
CA ALA A 64 2.94 14.86 -15.26
C ALA A 64 3.76 13.57 -15.12
N GLU A 65 4.45 13.22 -16.20
CA GLU A 65 5.54 12.26 -16.18
C GLU A 65 6.67 12.99 -15.48
N THR A 66 6.79 12.80 -14.16
CA THR A 66 8.04 13.07 -13.46
C THR A 66 9.07 12.14 -14.06
N ALA A 67 9.73 12.65 -15.10
CA ALA A 67 10.88 12.04 -15.72
C ALA A 67 11.83 11.56 -14.61
N PRO A 68 12.42 10.36 -14.73
CA PRO A 68 13.50 9.98 -13.85
C PRO A 68 14.62 10.97 -14.15
N ARG A 69 14.88 11.88 -13.22
CA ARG A 69 16.04 12.75 -13.30
C ARG A 69 17.26 11.82 -13.17
N ALA A 70 17.77 11.41 -14.33
CA ALA A 70 18.96 10.61 -14.47
C ALA A 70 20.09 11.33 -13.72
N GLY A 71 20.47 10.78 -12.55
CA GLY A 71 21.49 11.33 -11.67
C GLY A 71 21.14 11.32 -10.18
N LEU A 72 19.89 11.08 -9.78
CA LEU A 72 19.53 10.96 -8.36
C LEU A 72 19.66 9.51 -7.88
N ALA A 73 20.36 9.31 -6.76
CA ALA A 73 20.42 8.02 -6.09
C ALA A 73 19.00 7.53 -5.74
N PRO A 74 18.72 6.23 -5.89
CA PRO A 74 17.40 5.68 -5.60
C PRO A 74 17.00 5.90 -4.14
N CYS A 75 15.71 6.09 -3.89
CA CYS A 75 15.16 6.27 -2.56
C CYS A 75 15.28 4.99 -1.74
N SER A 76 16.19 5.00 -0.76
CA SER A 76 16.41 3.86 0.15
C SER A 76 15.20 3.54 1.03
N PHE A 77 14.33 4.51 1.31
CA PHE A 77 13.12 4.28 2.11
C PHE A 77 12.08 3.46 1.32
N CYS A 78 11.74 3.90 0.11
CA CYS A 78 10.83 3.16 -0.77
C CYS A 78 11.41 1.80 -1.17
N GLN A 79 12.72 1.72 -1.36
CA GLN A 79 13.41 0.44 -1.60
C GLN A 79 13.27 -0.51 -0.41
N HIS A 80 13.43 -0.03 0.83
CA HIS A 80 13.25 -0.85 2.03
C HIS A 80 11.80 -1.32 2.21
N ASN A 81 10.83 -0.49 1.83
CA ASN A 81 9.40 -0.85 1.88
C ASN A 81 8.99 -1.83 0.77
N GLY A 82 9.90 -2.18 -0.15
CA GLY A 82 9.62 -3.09 -1.26
C GLY A 82 8.74 -2.47 -2.36
N GLU A 83 8.80 -1.14 -2.54
CA GLU A 83 8.08 -0.48 -3.63
C GLU A 83 8.66 -0.89 -5.00
N ALA A 84 7.87 -0.71 -6.06
CA ALA A 84 8.28 -1.09 -7.40
C ALA A 84 9.53 -0.29 -7.86
N PRO A 85 10.39 -0.88 -8.72
CA PRO A 85 11.58 -0.20 -9.25
C PRO A 85 11.33 1.18 -9.82
N GLY A 86 10.24 1.36 -10.59
CA GLY A 86 9.88 2.67 -11.12
C GLY A 86 9.62 3.72 -10.05
N VAL A 87 9.13 3.31 -8.86
CA VAL A 87 8.82 4.24 -7.76
C VAL A 87 10.08 4.63 -7.00
N TYR A 88 10.85 3.67 -6.48
CA TYR A 88 12.03 4.01 -5.69
C TYR A 88 13.18 4.61 -6.54
N GLN A 89 13.20 4.39 -7.86
CA GLN A 89 14.18 5.01 -8.76
C GLN A 89 13.75 6.41 -9.25
N SER A 90 12.47 6.80 -9.08
CA SER A 90 11.96 8.11 -9.52
C SER A 90 12.45 9.29 -8.68
N HIS A 91 12.92 9.05 -7.45
CA HIS A 91 13.27 10.11 -6.51
C HIS A 91 14.38 9.65 -5.55
N SER A 92 15.06 10.61 -4.91
CA SER A 92 15.98 10.35 -3.82
C SER A 92 15.32 10.51 -2.46
N LEU A 93 15.87 9.88 -1.42
CA LEU A 93 15.36 10.07 -0.05
C LEU A 93 15.58 11.51 0.44
N ARG A 94 16.79 12.05 0.18
CA ARG A 94 17.22 13.40 0.57
C ARG A 94 17.88 14.11 -0.60
N ASP A 95 17.71 15.42 -0.65
CA ASP A 95 18.39 16.33 -1.57
C ASP A 95 19.81 16.68 -1.08
N ALA A 96 20.61 17.35 -1.91
CA ALA A 96 21.95 17.83 -1.53
C ALA A 96 21.93 18.76 -0.31
N HIS A 97 20.83 19.47 -0.08
CA HIS A 97 20.60 20.34 1.08
C HIS A 97 20.06 19.59 2.33
N GLY A 98 19.97 18.25 2.29
CA GLY A 98 19.49 17.44 3.40
C GLY A 98 17.97 17.42 3.59
N ARG A 99 17.19 18.07 2.71
CA ARG A 99 15.72 18.08 2.72
C ARG A 99 15.16 16.74 2.22
N LEU A 100 14.07 16.27 2.83
CA LEU A 100 13.40 15.04 2.40
C LEU A 100 12.66 15.25 1.08
N GLN A 101 12.95 14.41 0.08
CA GLN A 101 12.30 14.45 -1.24
C GLN A 101 11.31 13.30 -1.46
N CYS A 102 11.40 12.24 -0.65
CA CYS A 102 10.50 11.11 -0.76
C CYS A 102 9.04 11.50 -0.46
N PRO A 103 8.11 11.41 -1.42
CA PRO A 103 6.71 11.83 -1.23
C PRO A 103 6.00 10.97 -0.18
N VAL A 104 6.33 9.67 -0.11
CA VAL A 104 5.77 8.72 0.86
C VAL A 104 6.18 9.10 2.29
N LEU A 105 7.45 9.42 2.50
CA LEU A 105 7.91 9.83 3.83
C LEU A 105 7.42 11.23 4.18
N ARG A 106 7.36 12.16 3.22
CA ARG A 106 6.87 13.53 3.44
C ARG A 106 5.40 13.59 3.87
N SER A 107 4.55 12.72 3.32
CA SER A 107 3.14 12.65 3.70
C SER A 107 2.92 11.98 5.06
N TYR A 108 3.93 11.27 5.58
CA TYR A 108 3.86 10.66 6.89
C TYR A 108 3.91 11.71 8.00
N VAL A 109 2.91 11.67 8.88
CA VAL A 109 2.86 12.49 10.10
C VAL A 109 3.31 11.63 11.27
N CYS A 110 4.38 12.04 11.95
CA CYS A 110 4.87 11.30 13.10
C CYS A 110 3.82 11.32 14.23
N PRO A 111 3.33 10.16 14.71
CA PRO A 111 2.27 10.12 15.73
C PRO A 111 2.73 10.58 17.13
N GLN A 112 4.04 10.72 17.36
CA GLN A 112 4.58 11.16 18.65
C GLN A 112 4.86 12.66 18.72
N CYS A 113 5.24 13.28 17.60
CA CYS A 113 5.66 14.69 17.58
C CYS A 113 4.91 15.54 16.55
N GLY A 114 4.14 14.94 15.65
CA GLY A 114 3.40 15.65 14.60
C GLY A 114 4.25 16.14 13.43
N ALA A 115 5.56 15.87 13.40
CA ALA A 115 6.41 16.31 12.29
C ALA A 115 6.01 15.66 10.96
N THR A 116 6.05 16.45 9.89
CA THR A 116 5.67 16.08 8.52
C THR A 116 6.56 16.82 7.50
N GLN A 117 6.39 16.52 6.21
CA GLN A 117 7.13 17.14 5.09
C GLN A 117 8.64 17.03 5.27
N ASP A 118 9.36 18.15 5.35
CA ASP A 118 10.82 18.18 5.40
C ASP A 118 11.39 17.62 6.73
N HIS A 119 10.56 17.59 7.78
CA HIS A 119 10.91 17.04 9.09
C HIS A 119 10.28 15.66 9.37
N ALA A 120 9.66 15.05 8.36
CA ALA A 120 9.01 13.77 8.52
C ALA A 120 10.01 12.66 8.89
N HIS A 121 9.58 11.76 9.76
CA HIS A 121 10.37 10.61 10.18
C HIS A 121 9.45 9.52 10.69
N THR A 122 9.92 8.28 10.65
CA THR A 122 9.19 7.17 11.29
C THR A 122 9.34 7.25 12.80
N ARG A 123 8.39 6.67 13.53
CA ARG A 123 8.32 6.69 15.01
C ARG A 123 9.64 6.35 15.70
N ARG A 124 10.42 5.43 15.10
CA ARG A 124 11.72 4.99 15.63
C ARG A 124 12.80 6.08 15.61
N PHE A 125 12.75 6.97 14.62
CA PHE A 125 13.70 8.07 14.47
C PHE A 125 13.15 9.40 15.02
N CYS A 126 12.08 9.35 15.81
CA CYS A 126 11.52 10.53 16.42
C CYS A 126 12.44 11.08 17.51
N PRO A 127 12.76 12.39 17.51
CA PRO A 127 13.60 12.99 18.55
C PRO A 127 12.94 12.94 19.93
N ARG A 128 11.61 12.77 20.00
CA ARG A 128 10.89 12.54 21.27
C ARG A 128 10.98 11.10 21.78
N THR A 129 11.47 10.17 20.97
CA THR A 129 11.76 8.79 21.41
C THR A 129 13.13 8.80 22.09
N HIS A 130 13.18 9.26 23.34
CA HIS A 130 14.36 9.13 24.19
C HIS A 130 14.58 7.65 24.52
N HIS A 131 15.60 7.03 23.92
CA HIS A 131 16.27 5.78 24.35
C HIS A 131 15.40 4.69 24.98
N GLY A 132 14.33 4.29 24.30
CA GLY A 132 13.49 3.20 24.78
C GLY A 132 12.44 2.84 23.75
N TYR A 133 12.85 2.26 22.63
CA TYR A 133 11.90 1.56 21.76
C TYR A 133 11.36 0.34 22.53
N THR A 134 10.32 0.56 23.33
CA THR A 134 9.57 -0.52 23.96
C THR A 134 8.64 -1.11 22.91
N SER A 135 8.99 -2.29 22.42
CA SER A 135 8.10 -3.04 21.53
C SER A 135 6.79 -3.31 22.27
N VAL A 136 5.67 -3.17 21.58
CA VAL A 136 4.34 -3.53 22.14
C VAL A 136 4.28 -5.02 22.49
N TYR A 137 5.18 -5.83 21.93
CA TYR A 137 5.32 -7.27 22.21
C TYR A 137 6.23 -7.58 23.41
N SER A 138 6.88 -6.59 24.01
CA SER A 138 7.65 -6.77 25.25
C SER A 138 6.67 -6.96 26.41
N ARG A 139 6.17 -8.19 26.59
CA ARG A 139 5.40 -8.54 27.79
C ARG A 139 6.23 -8.17 29.02
N PRO A 140 5.71 -7.35 29.95
CA PRO A 140 6.39 -7.12 31.21
C PRO A 140 6.47 -8.46 31.93
N VAL A 141 7.69 -8.92 32.23
CA VAL A 141 7.90 -10.06 33.11
C VAL A 141 7.31 -9.66 34.46
N ARG A 142 6.15 -10.23 34.81
CA ARG A 142 5.57 -10.04 36.15
C ARG A 142 6.66 -10.38 37.15
N ALA A 143 7.14 -9.38 37.89
CA ALA A 143 8.10 -9.58 38.95
C ALA A 143 7.49 -10.58 39.93
N ARG A 144 8.01 -11.81 39.93
CA ARG A 144 7.71 -12.78 40.98
C ARG A 144 8.16 -12.13 42.28
N SER A 145 7.20 -11.72 43.12
CA SER A 145 7.48 -11.34 44.49
C SER A 145 8.24 -12.48 45.15
N ARG A 146 9.56 -12.33 45.25
CA ARG A 146 10.35 -13.10 46.20
C ARG A 146 9.96 -12.53 47.56
N GLN A 147 8.90 -13.08 48.14
CA GLN A 147 8.67 -12.94 49.57
C GLN A 147 9.75 -13.78 50.26
N GLY A 148 10.94 -13.19 50.38
CA GLY A 148 11.84 -13.55 51.46
C GLY A 148 11.20 -13.00 52.73
N ASN A 149 10.82 -13.87 53.65
CA ASN A 149 10.91 -13.50 55.04
C ASN A 149 11.46 -14.66 55.85
N THR A 150 12.70 -14.44 56.26
CA THR A 150 13.42 -15.10 57.33
C THR A 150 12.83 -14.69 58.67
N ARG A 151 12.33 -15.64 59.46
CA ARG A 151 12.61 -15.85 60.91
C ARG A 151 11.63 -16.83 61.51
#